data_AF-V8NI34-F1
#
_entry.id   AF-V8NI34-F1
#
_cell.length_a   1.000
_cell.length_b   1.000
_cell.length_c   1.000
_cell.angle_alpha   90.00
_cell.angle_beta   90.00
_cell.angle_gamma   90.00
#
_symmetry.space_group_name_H-M   'P 1'
#
loop_
_entity.id
_entity.type
_entity.pdbx_description
1 polymer ?
#
loop_
_entity_poly.entity_id
_entity_poly.type
_entity_poly.pdbx_seq_one_letter_code
_entity_poly.pdbx_strand_id
1 'polypeptide(L)'
;MEDFPAFPRAQVFGRFDPEVIEERRKAAEDMLHFTVHIPALNNSPQLKEFFRPVEHLPIHSFPSDPASTATSLSHGEGLASLEASGTKPEVLLSADPTQKPEVESASLDPGRYLPQATERIRQAVLCEASRDFQGAFHGYRTGVDLLLQGLQGRLSDPNPARREAVKKKTAEYLQRAEEIFQQHLKHLEL
;
A
#
# COMPACT_ATOMS: atom_id res chain seq x y z
N MET A 1 -3.30 -22.81 33.57
CA MET A 1 -2.67 -22.71 32.25
C MET A 1 -3.64 -21.94 31.39
N GLU A 2 -3.22 -20.84 30.78
CA GLU A 2 -4.03 -20.18 29.75
C GLU A 2 -4.14 -21.12 28.54
N ASP A 3 -5.32 -21.15 27.92
CA ASP A 3 -5.53 -21.91 26.69
C ASP A 3 -4.95 -21.16 25.50
N PHE A 4 -4.57 -21.90 24.46
CA PHE A 4 -4.05 -21.32 23.23
C PHE A 4 -5.12 -20.46 22.54
N PRO A 5 -4.83 -19.20 22.16
CA PRO A 5 -5.83 -18.31 21.59
C PRO A 5 -6.28 -18.79 20.21
N ALA A 6 -7.59 -18.71 19.96
CA ALA A 6 -8.16 -19.06 18.66
C ALA A 6 -7.90 -17.96 17.62
N PHE A 7 -7.55 -18.36 16.40
CA PHE A 7 -7.35 -17.41 15.31
C PHE A 7 -8.67 -17.11 14.56
N PRO A 8 -8.84 -15.87 14.09
CA PRO A 8 -9.90 -15.49 13.16
C PRO A 8 -9.95 -16.42 11.95
N ARG A 9 -11.16 -16.70 11.46
CA ARG A 9 -11.32 -17.54 10.26
C ARG A 9 -10.70 -16.87 9.05
N ALA A 10 -10.14 -17.69 8.15
CA ALA A 10 -9.60 -17.19 6.90
C ALA A 10 -10.70 -16.53 6.05
N GLN A 11 -10.47 -15.27 5.67
CA GLN A 11 -11.42 -14.46 4.90
C GLN A 11 -10.75 -13.98 3.60
N VAL A 12 -11.28 -14.44 2.47
CA VAL A 12 -10.73 -14.17 1.13
C VAL A 12 -11.20 -12.82 0.58
N PHE A 13 -12.44 -12.43 0.87
CA PHE A 13 -13.05 -11.15 0.45
C PHE A 13 -13.26 -10.22 1.65
N GLY A 14 -13.04 -8.92 1.49
CA GLY A 14 -13.15 -7.97 2.61
C GLY A 14 -12.00 -8.08 3.62
N ARG A 15 -10.85 -8.66 3.23
CA ARG A 15 -9.72 -8.89 4.15
C ARG A 15 -9.06 -7.61 4.69
N PHE A 16 -9.43 -6.46 4.15
CA PHE A 16 -8.98 -5.12 4.54
C PHE A 16 -10.11 -4.29 5.16
N ASP A 17 -11.28 -4.90 5.39
CA ASP A 17 -12.37 -4.21 6.06
C ASP A 17 -11.91 -3.90 7.50
N PRO A 18 -12.24 -2.71 8.03
CA PRO A 18 -11.71 -2.25 9.32
C PRO A 18 -12.02 -3.22 10.46
N GLU A 19 -13.19 -3.85 10.44
CA GLU A 19 -13.59 -4.86 11.42
C GLU A 19 -12.70 -6.11 11.36
N VAL A 20 -12.37 -6.58 10.15
CA VAL A 20 -11.49 -7.75 9.95
C VAL A 20 -10.05 -7.43 10.35
N ILE A 21 -9.59 -6.20 10.08
CA ILE A 21 -8.27 -5.74 10.52
C ILE A 21 -8.20 -5.72 12.04
N GLU A 22 -9.23 -5.17 12.70
CA GLU A 22 -9.28 -5.07 14.15
C GLU A 22 -9.37 -6.45 14.83
N GLU A 23 -10.16 -7.37 14.27
CA GLU A 23 -10.25 -8.75 14.73
C GLU A 23 -8.88 -9.44 14.69
N ARG A 24 -8.15 -9.29 13.58
CA ARG A 24 -6.80 -9.88 13.43
C ARG A 24 -5.77 -9.20 14.32
N ARG A 25 -5.88 -7.88 14.52
CA ARG A 25 -5.03 -7.12 15.44
C ARG A 25 -5.20 -7.66 16.86
N LYS A 26 -6.44 -7.84 17.31
CA LYS A 26 -6.77 -8.40 18.63
C LYS A 26 -6.26 -9.83 18.78
N ALA A 27 -6.47 -10.69 17.79
CA ALA A 27 -5.96 -12.06 17.84
C ALA A 27 -4.42 -12.12 17.91
N ALA A 28 -3.73 -11.22 17.20
CA ALA A 28 -2.27 -11.10 17.30
C ALA A 28 -1.83 -10.63 18.69
N GLU A 29 -2.56 -9.68 19.30
CA GLU A 29 -2.32 -9.23 20.67
C GLU A 29 -2.50 -10.37 21.69
N ASP A 30 -3.60 -11.12 21.59
CA ASP A 30 -3.87 -12.28 22.46
C ASP A 30 -2.78 -13.35 22.33
N MET A 31 -2.33 -13.62 21.10
CA MET A 31 -1.19 -14.51 20.84
C MET A 31 0.09 -14.00 21.50
N LEU A 32 0.39 -12.71 21.42
CA LEU A 32 1.58 -12.15 22.04
C LEU A 32 1.49 -12.21 23.57
N HIS A 33 0.33 -11.89 24.16
CA HIS A 33 0.12 -12.01 25.60
C HIS A 33 0.36 -13.45 26.09
N PHE A 34 -0.17 -14.43 25.36
CA PHE A 34 0.05 -15.86 25.62
C PHE A 34 1.53 -16.24 25.57
N THR A 35 2.31 -15.73 24.59
CA THR A 35 3.75 -16.05 24.49
C THR A 35 4.56 -15.56 25.68
N VAL A 36 4.19 -14.42 26.30
CA VAL A 36 4.91 -13.86 27.47
C VAL A 36 4.86 -14.81 28.66
N HIS A 37 3.76 -15.54 28.79
CA HIS A 37 3.50 -16.46 29.91
C HIS A 37 4.15 -17.85 29.70
N ILE A 38 4.78 -18.08 28.54
CA ILE A 38 5.50 -19.32 28.23
C ILE A 38 7.00 -19.01 28.16
N PRO A 39 7.78 -19.33 29.20
CA PRO A 39 9.19 -18.98 29.27
C PRO A 39 10.03 -19.48 28.08
N ALA A 40 9.69 -20.64 27.50
CA ALA A 40 10.37 -21.19 26.32
C ALA A 40 10.14 -20.34 25.05
N LEU A 41 8.96 -19.73 24.91
CA LEU A 41 8.63 -18.89 23.75
C LEU A 41 9.11 -17.45 23.99
N ASN A 42 8.84 -16.88 25.16
CA ASN A 42 9.26 -15.53 25.53
C ASN A 42 10.78 -15.34 25.48
N ASN A 43 11.55 -16.37 25.89
CA ASN A 43 13.01 -16.31 25.84
C ASN A 43 13.61 -16.72 24.50
N SER A 44 12.80 -17.14 23.53
CA SER A 44 13.30 -17.65 22.25
C SER A 44 14.06 -16.56 21.47
N PRO A 45 15.21 -16.89 20.87
CA PRO A 45 15.97 -15.94 20.07
C PRO A 45 15.17 -15.47 18.84
N GLN A 46 14.30 -16.32 18.30
CA GLN A 46 13.47 -16.01 17.13
C GLN A 46 12.45 -14.90 17.44
N LEU A 47 11.76 -14.98 18.58
CA LEU A 47 10.79 -13.95 18.98
C LEU A 47 11.50 -12.62 19.29
N LYS A 48 12.66 -12.69 19.94
CA LYS A 48 13.48 -11.50 20.25
C LYS A 48 14.04 -10.84 19.00
N GLU A 49 14.45 -11.62 18.01
CA GLU A 49 14.91 -11.12 16.71
C GLU A 49 13.77 -10.49 15.90
N PHE A 50 12.58 -11.09 15.93
CA PHE A 50 11.40 -10.54 15.26
C PHE A 50 11.03 -9.13 15.76
N PHE A 51 11.16 -8.89 17.07
CA PHE A 51 10.91 -7.58 17.68
C PHE A 51 12.16 -6.69 17.77
N ARG A 52 13.29 -7.10 17.18
CA ARG A 52 14.48 -6.25 17.12
C ARG A 52 14.12 -4.99 16.33
N PRO A 53 14.33 -3.79 16.89
CA PRO A 53 14.13 -2.55 16.16
C PRO A 53 14.92 -2.58 14.86
N VAL A 54 14.26 -2.24 13.75
CA VAL A 54 14.91 -2.14 12.44
C VAL A 54 15.69 -0.83 12.39
N GLU A 55 16.84 -0.78 13.05
CA GLU A 55 17.67 0.43 13.08
C GLU A 55 18.63 0.54 11.87
N HIS A 56 18.82 -0.53 11.08
CA HIS A 56 19.79 -0.52 9.97
C HIS A 56 19.41 -1.41 8.76
N LEU A 57 18.18 -1.35 8.26
CA LEU A 57 17.90 -1.86 6.91
C LEU A 57 17.68 -0.66 5.96
N PRO A 58 18.54 -0.47 4.92
CA PRO A 58 18.21 0.44 3.84
C PRO A 58 16.86 0.01 3.26
N ILE A 59 16.01 1.00 2.96
CA ILE A 59 14.63 0.85 2.49
C ILE A 59 14.60 0.19 1.09
N HIS A 60 15.13 -1.00 0.88
CA HIS A 60 15.05 -1.77 -0.38
C HIS A 60 15.48 -3.24 -0.19
N SER A 61 14.80 -3.99 0.66
CA SER A 61 14.78 -5.47 0.52
C SER A 61 13.61 -6.11 1.28
N PHE A 62 12.39 -5.64 1.01
CA PHE A 62 11.28 -6.60 0.96
C PHE A 62 11.41 -7.33 -0.38
N PRO A 63 11.57 -8.66 -0.42
CA PRO A 63 11.55 -9.39 -1.67
C PRO A 63 10.17 -9.23 -2.27
N SER A 64 10.08 -8.44 -3.34
CA SER A 64 8.90 -8.33 -4.18
C SER A 64 8.85 -9.51 -5.15
N ASP A 65 8.83 -10.74 -4.62
CA ASP A 65 8.62 -11.97 -5.39
C ASP A 65 7.49 -12.79 -4.74
N PRO A 66 6.39 -13.06 -5.47
CA PRO A 66 5.26 -13.85 -4.96
C PRO A 66 5.52 -15.36 -5.12
N ALA A 67 6.65 -15.87 -4.63
CA ALA A 67 6.90 -17.31 -4.58
C ALA A 67 8.16 -17.61 -3.76
N SER A 68 8.04 -17.62 -2.42
CA SER A 68 8.77 -18.52 -1.50
C SER A 68 8.79 -17.93 -0.09
N THR A 69 7.98 -18.49 0.80
CA THR A 69 8.36 -18.55 2.21
C THR A 69 7.87 -19.88 2.78
N ALA A 70 8.48 -20.95 2.29
CA ALA A 70 8.66 -22.15 3.05
C ALA A 70 10.16 -22.42 3.10
N THR A 71 10.62 -22.80 4.29
CA THR A 71 11.87 -23.52 4.57
C THR A 71 13.12 -22.70 4.94
N SER A 72 13.57 -23.00 6.17
CA SER A 72 14.95 -23.37 6.52
C SER A 72 15.81 -22.33 7.23
N LEU A 73 15.90 -22.54 8.55
CA LEU A 73 17.09 -22.31 9.37
C LEU A 73 18.34 -22.92 8.70
N SER A 74 19.47 -22.21 8.70
CA SER A 74 20.80 -22.86 8.69
C SER A 74 21.90 -21.93 9.24
N HIS A 75 22.67 -22.52 10.16
CA HIS A 75 23.87 -22.06 10.84
C HIS A 75 25.07 -21.81 9.89
N GLY A 76 26.04 -20.99 10.33
CA GLY A 76 27.47 -21.23 10.05
C GLY A 76 28.32 -20.04 9.56
N GLU A 77 28.91 -19.32 10.52
CA GLU A 77 30.30 -18.82 10.63
C GLU A 77 31.12 -18.34 9.40
N GLY A 78 31.87 -17.22 9.56
CA GLY A 78 33.04 -16.93 8.71
C GLY A 78 33.54 -15.47 8.73
N LEU A 79 34.62 -15.22 9.46
CA LEU A 79 35.22 -13.93 9.84
C LEU A 79 35.95 -13.14 8.72
N ALA A 80 36.02 -11.81 8.92
CA ALA A 80 37.22 -10.94 8.91
C ALA A 80 37.44 -9.89 7.78
N SER A 81 37.56 -8.63 8.26
CA SER A 81 38.42 -7.51 7.83
C SER A 81 38.03 -6.76 6.53
N LEU A 82 38.25 -5.45 6.33
CA LEU A 82 39.32 -4.54 6.75
C LEU A 82 38.83 -3.07 6.71
N GLU A 83 39.59 -2.19 7.36
CA GLU A 83 39.42 -0.73 7.53
C GLU A 83 39.44 0.12 6.24
N ALA A 84 38.87 1.33 6.31
CA ALA A 84 39.60 2.58 6.00
C ALA A 84 38.75 3.83 6.30
N SER A 85 39.38 4.79 6.98
CA SER A 85 38.89 6.10 7.40
C SER A 85 38.63 7.07 6.25
N GLY A 86 37.69 8.01 6.43
CA GLY A 86 37.55 9.16 5.53
C GLY A 86 36.58 10.24 6.02
N THR A 87 37.08 11.13 6.88
CA THR A 87 36.79 12.60 6.95
C THR A 87 35.36 13.14 7.05
N LYS A 88 35.04 13.59 8.29
CA LYS A 88 34.45 14.87 8.75
C LYS A 88 33.08 15.39 8.22
N PRO A 89 32.15 15.78 9.14
CA PRO A 89 30.89 16.44 8.82
C PRO A 89 31.01 17.96 8.91
N GLU A 90 30.27 18.70 8.08
CA GLU A 90 29.80 20.03 8.42
C GLU A 90 28.41 20.29 7.83
N VAL A 91 27.67 21.05 8.64
CA VAL A 91 26.26 21.38 8.63
C VAL A 91 25.98 22.44 7.56
N LEU A 92 24.74 22.51 7.04
CA LEU A 92 23.91 23.73 7.08
C LEU A 92 22.56 23.54 6.37
N LEU A 93 21.53 23.93 7.12
CA LEU A 93 20.14 24.13 6.74
C LEU A 93 20.01 24.99 5.46
N SER A 94 18.93 24.79 4.69
CA SER A 94 17.94 25.83 4.38
C SER A 94 16.73 25.27 3.62
N ALA A 95 15.57 25.86 3.89
CA ALA A 95 14.24 25.48 3.41
C ALA A 95 13.82 26.21 2.12
N ASP A 96 12.96 25.53 1.33
CA ASP A 96 11.90 25.99 0.37
C ASP A 96 12.22 27.03 -0.73
N PRO A 97 11.41 27.22 -1.81
CA PRO A 97 10.30 26.43 -2.37
C PRO A 97 10.38 26.23 -3.92
N THR A 98 9.49 25.40 -4.48
CA THR A 98 8.97 25.43 -5.87
C THR A 98 9.94 25.22 -7.04
N GLN A 99 9.88 24.01 -7.65
CA GLN A 99 9.92 23.82 -9.11
C GLN A 99 9.45 22.41 -9.51
N LYS A 100 8.22 22.31 -10.02
CA LYS A 100 7.91 21.48 -11.21
C LYS A 100 8.20 22.37 -12.43
N PRO A 101 8.46 21.86 -13.64
CA PRO A 101 8.40 20.46 -14.08
C PRO A 101 9.70 20.01 -14.80
N GLU A 102 9.97 18.71 -14.91
CA GLU A 102 10.31 18.06 -16.18
C GLU A 102 10.70 16.58 -16.00
N VAL A 103 9.90 15.74 -16.66
CA VAL A 103 10.25 14.49 -17.35
C VAL A 103 11.29 13.55 -16.76
N GLU A 104 10.82 12.46 -16.14
CA GLU A 104 11.57 11.20 -16.14
C GLU A 104 10.68 10.01 -16.54
N SER A 105 10.99 9.53 -17.75
CA SER A 105 11.10 8.12 -18.13
C SER A 105 9.82 7.27 -18.05
N ALA A 106 9.25 7.07 -19.24
CA ALA A 106 8.31 6.02 -19.59
C ALA A 106 8.93 4.62 -19.35
N SER A 107 8.91 4.16 -18.10
CA SER A 107 8.98 2.74 -17.79
C SER A 107 7.55 2.18 -17.86
N LEU A 108 7.27 1.41 -18.89
CA LEU A 108 5.97 0.77 -19.22
C LEU A 108 5.60 -0.32 -18.20
N ASP A 109 5.41 0.07 -16.94
CA ASP A 109 4.93 -0.83 -15.90
C ASP A 109 3.39 -0.70 -15.79
N PRO A 110 2.61 -1.79 -15.92
CA PRO A 110 1.19 -1.86 -15.51
C PRO A 110 0.95 -1.39 -14.07
N GLY A 111 1.99 -1.18 -13.27
CA GLY A 111 1.92 -0.50 -11.98
C GLY A 111 1.77 1.02 -12.04
N ARG A 112 2.16 1.72 -13.11
CA ARG A 112 2.26 3.19 -13.15
C ARG A 112 0.91 3.92 -13.29
N TYR A 113 -0.05 3.32 -14.00
CA TYR A 113 -1.36 3.95 -14.21
C TYR A 113 -2.18 3.99 -12.91
N LEU A 114 -1.99 3.02 -12.02
CA LEU A 114 -2.80 2.86 -10.82
C LEU A 114 -2.56 3.99 -9.79
N PRO A 115 -1.31 4.35 -9.42
CA PRO A 115 -1.03 5.53 -8.61
C PRO A 115 -1.53 6.82 -9.24
N GLN A 116 -1.37 6.98 -10.56
CA GLN A 116 -1.84 8.18 -11.27
C GLN A 116 -3.37 8.30 -11.21
N ALA A 117 -4.09 7.21 -11.50
CA ALA A 117 -5.54 7.17 -11.39
C ALA A 117 -6.00 7.42 -9.95
N THR A 118 -5.34 6.79 -8.97
CA THR A 118 -5.66 6.94 -7.54
C THR A 118 -5.54 8.39 -7.10
N GLU A 119 -4.48 9.10 -7.49
CA GLU A 119 -4.32 10.50 -7.12
C GLU A 119 -5.40 11.38 -7.77
N ARG A 120 -5.77 11.11 -9.04
CA ARG A 120 -6.87 11.82 -9.70
C ARG A 120 -8.21 11.61 -9.01
N ILE A 121 -8.52 10.37 -8.61
CA ILE A 121 -9.74 10.05 -7.87
C ILE A 121 -9.73 10.70 -6.49
N ARG A 122 -8.58 10.69 -5.78
CA ARG A 122 -8.43 11.36 -4.49
C ARG A 122 -8.69 12.85 -4.60
N GLN A 123 -8.13 13.49 -5.62
CA GLN A 123 -8.38 14.90 -5.93
C GLN A 123 -9.87 15.14 -6.25
N ALA A 124 -10.53 14.25 -7.00
CA ALA A 124 -11.95 14.36 -7.30
C ALA A 124 -12.82 14.37 -6.02
N VAL A 125 -12.51 13.48 -5.07
CA VAL A 125 -13.18 13.40 -3.76
C VAL A 125 -12.94 14.68 -2.93
N LEU A 126 -11.74 15.25 -2.97
CA LEU A 126 -11.42 16.52 -2.33
C LEU A 126 -12.22 17.70 -2.94
N CYS A 127 -12.35 17.73 -4.26
CA CYS A 127 -13.18 18.72 -4.97
C CYS A 127 -14.65 18.56 -4.59
N GLU A 128 -15.16 17.33 -4.51
CA GLU A 128 -16.53 17.03 -4.08
C GLU A 128 -16.81 17.54 -2.66
N ALA A 129 -15.88 17.28 -1.72
CA ALA A 129 -15.97 17.80 -0.36
C ALA A 129 -15.96 19.34 -0.30
N SER A 130 -15.29 19.98 -1.25
CA SER A 130 -15.23 21.44 -1.40
C SER A 130 -16.40 22.02 -2.20
N ARG A 131 -17.38 21.20 -2.62
CA ARG A 131 -18.50 21.57 -3.52
C ARG A 131 -18.06 22.07 -4.90
N ASP A 132 -16.82 21.79 -5.30
CA ASP A 132 -16.35 22.01 -6.67
C ASP A 132 -16.73 20.81 -7.54
N PHE A 133 -17.99 20.79 -7.98
CA PHE A 133 -18.54 19.68 -8.74
C PHE A 133 -17.97 19.57 -10.16
N GLN A 134 -17.50 20.69 -10.75
CA GLN A 134 -16.82 20.66 -12.04
C GLN A 134 -15.44 20.02 -11.93
N GLY A 135 -14.65 20.42 -10.93
CA GLY A 135 -13.37 19.80 -10.63
C GLY A 135 -13.52 18.31 -10.27
N ALA A 136 -14.53 17.97 -9.48
CA ALA A 136 -14.83 16.59 -9.11
C ALA A 136 -15.17 15.74 -10.34
N PHE A 137 -16.08 16.19 -11.20
CA PHE A 137 -16.47 15.47 -12.41
C PHE A 137 -15.28 15.26 -13.37
N HIS A 138 -14.47 16.30 -13.57
CA HIS A 138 -13.25 16.19 -14.38
C HIS A 138 -12.24 15.20 -13.78
N GLY A 139 -12.06 15.23 -12.47
CA GLY A 139 -11.20 14.30 -11.73
C GLY A 139 -11.67 12.85 -11.86
N TYR A 140 -12.97 12.59 -11.70
CA TYR A 140 -13.54 11.25 -11.88
C TYR A 140 -13.38 10.76 -13.32
N ARG A 141 -13.67 11.60 -14.32
CA ARG A 141 -13.50 11.27 -15.74
C ARG A 141 -12.05 10.90 -16.06
N THR A 142 -11.11 11.77 -15.70
CA THR A 142 -9.68 11.56 -15.98
C THR A 142 -9.13 10.35 -15.24
N GLY A 143 -9.55 10.14 -13.98
CA GLY A 143 -9.17 8.96 -13.20
C GLY A 143 -9.68 7.66 -13.83
N VAL A 144 -10.92 7.64 -14.30
CA VAL A 144 -11.51 6.49 -15.02
C VAL A 144 -10.81 6.22 -16.34
N ASP A 145 -10.51 7.26 -17.12
CA ASP A 145 -9.80 7.12 -18.40
C ASP A 145 -8.42 6.45 -18.20
N LEU A 146 -7.69 6.80 -17.13
CA LEU A 146 -6.43 6.17 -16.76
C LEU A 146 -6.60 4.70 -16.32
N LEU A 147 -7.66 4.36 -15.57
CA LEU A 147 -7.96 2.98 -15.19
C LEU A 147 -8.29 2.12 -16.42
N LEU A 148 -9.06 2.68 -17.37
CA LEU A 148 -9.40 2.00 -18.62
C LEU A 148 -8.18 1.82 -19.52
N GLN A 149 -7.27 2.80 -19.55
CA GLN A 149 -6.00 2.69 -20.26
C GLN A 149 -5.15 1.52 -19.72
N GLY A 150 -5.12 1.32 -18.40
CA GLY A 150 -4.46 0.17 -17.77
C GLY A 150 -5.14 -1.18 -18.02
N LEU A 151 -6.43 -1.18 -18.36
CA LEU A 151 -7.21 -2.39 -18.68
C LEU A 151 -7.09 -2.81 -20.15
N GLN A 152 -6.63 -1.93 -21.03
CA GLN A 152 -6.59 -2.15 -22.49
C GLN A 152 -5.18 -2.52 -23.00
N GLY A 153 -5.08 -3.60 -23.77
CA GLY A 153 -3.91 -3.91 -24.61
C GLY A 153 -2.73 -4.59 -23.92
N ARG A 154 -1.51 -4.22 -24.34
CA ARG A 154 -0.21 -4.86 -24.02
C ARG A 154 0.30 -4.57 -22.60
N LEU A 155 -0.35 -3.64 -21.88
CA LEU A 155 -0.12 -3.31 -20.47
C LEU A 155 -1.22 -3.87 -19.54
N SER A 156 -2.12 -4.70 -20.08
CA SER A 156 -3.17 -5.34 -19.28
C SER A 156 -2.55 -6.14 -18.14
N ASP A 157 -3.06 -5.92 -16.93
CA ASP A 157 -2.62 -6.66 -15.76
C ASP A 157 -2.63 -8.18 -16.00
N PRO A 158 -1.54 -8.89 -15.66
CA PRO A 158 -1.47 -10.33 -15.80
C PRO A 158 -2.49 -11.06 -14.91
N ASN A 159 -2.90 -10.42 -13.80
CA ASN A 159 -3.79 -11.02 -12.82
C ASN A 159 -5.26 -10.71 -13.16
N PRO A 160 -6.09 -11.74 -13.47
CA PRO A 160 -7.50 -11.55 -13.78
C PRO A 160 -8.30 -10.98 -12.59
N ALA A 161 -7.96 -11.33 -11.34
CA ALA A 161 -8.63 -10.80 -10.17
C ALA A 161 -8.40 -9.28 -10.01
N ARG A 162 -7.19 -8.80 -10.33
CA ARG A 162 -6.87 -7.37 -10.31
C ARG A 162 -7.65 -6.61 -11.39
N ARG A 163 -7.76 -7.19 -12.59
CA ARG A 163 -8.57 -6.61 -13.68
C ARG A 163 -10.04 -6.49 -13.30
N GLU A 164 -10.62 -7.55 -12.72
CA GLU A 164 -12.01 -7.53 -12.27
C GLU A 164 -12.22 -6.51 -11.15
N ALA A 165 -11.28 -6.41 -10.20
CA ALA A 165 -11.33 -5.38 -9.17
C ALA A 165 -11.27 -3.96 -9.74
N VAL A 166 -10.39 -3.70 -10.71
CA VAL A 166 -10.30 -2.40 -11.39
C VAL A 166 -11.58 -2.11 -12.18
N LYS A 167 -12.13 -3.07 -12.92
CA LYS A 167 -13.43 -2.89 -13.62
C LYS A 167 -14.56 -2.55 -12.65
N LYS A 168 -14.65 -3.26 -11.53
CA LYS A 168 -15.65 -2.98 -10.49
C LYS A 168 -15.49 -1.56 -9.95
N LYS A 169 -14.27 -1.16 -9.62
CA LYS A 169 -13.98 0.20 -9.16
C LYS A 169 -14.27 1.27 -10.21
N THR A 170 -13.94 1.01 -11.47
CA THR A 170 -14.27 1.91 -12.59
C THR A 170 -15.78 2.13 -12.71
N ALA A 171 -16.58 1.07 -12.54
CA ALA A 171 -18.05 1.20 -12.54
C ALA A 171 -18.55 2.06 -11.37
N GLU A 172 -18.00 1.87 -10.17
CA GLU A 172 -18.32 2.70 -9.00
C GLU A 172 -18.00 4.19 -9.24
N TYR A 173 -16.85 4.50 -9.84
CA TYR A 173 -16.47 5.89 -10.14
C TYR A 173 -17.32 6.52 -11.25
N LEU A 174 -17.72 5.73 -12.26
CA LEU A 174 -18.63 6.20 -13.31
C LEU A 174 -20.01 6.53 -12.73
N GLN A 175 -20.54 5.67 -11.86
CA GLN A 175 -21.81 5.93 -11.16
C GLN A 175 -21.71 7.24 -10.37
N ARG A 176 -20.60 7.45 -9.64
CA ARG A 176 -20.42 8.70 -8.87
C ARG A 176 -20.34 9.94 -9.77
N ALA A 177 -19.61 9.84 -10.88
CA ALA A 177 -19.52 10.93 -11.86
C ALA A 177 -20.91 11.28 -12.44
N GLU A 178 -21.73 10.26 -12.72
CA GLU A 178 -23.10 10.46 -13.18
C GLU A 178 -23.96 11.12 -12.10
N GLU A 179 -23.92 10.69 -10.85
CA GLU A 179 -24.66 11.32 -9.75
C GLU A 179 -24.32 12.82 -9.62
N ILE A 180 -23.03 13.16 -9.66
CA ILE A 180 -22.56 14.55 -9.62
C ILE A 180 -23.13 15.34 -10.81
N PHE A 181 -23.08 14.75 -12.00
CA PHE A 181 -23.64 15.37 -13.19
C PHE A 181 -25.15 15.60 -13.05
N GLN A 182 -25.90 14.59 -12.61
CA GLN A 182 -27.36 14.66 -12.49
C GLN A 182 -27.83 15.63 -11.42
N GLN A 183 -27.14 15.71 -10.27
CA GLN A 183 -27.57 16.52 -9.12
C GLN A 183 -27.09 17.96 -9.20
N HIS A 184 -25.87 18.20 -9.69
CA HIS A 184 -25.21 19.50 -9.58
C HIS A 184 -24.99 20.19 -10.93
N LEU A 185 -24.79 19.44 -12.01
CA LEU A 185 -24.49 20.02 -13.32
C LEU A 185 -25.75 20.16 -14.20
N LYS A 186 -26.72 19.24 -14.13
CA LYS A 186 -27.99 19.34 -14.87
C LYS A 186 -28.83 20.55 -14.48
N HIS A 187 -28.75 21.01 -13.23
CA HIS A 187 -29.44 22.23 -12.79
C HIS A 187 -28.71 23.51 -13.23
N LEU A 188 -27.46 23.41 -13.69
CA LEU A 188 -26.68 24.55 -14.18
C LEU A 188 -26.89 24.81 -15.68
N GLU A 189 -27.55 23.90 -16.40
CA GLU A 189 -27.84 23.98 -17.85
C GLU A 189 -29.28 24.45 -18.18
N LEU A 190 -30.00 25.05 -17.23
CA LEU A 190 -31.31 25.71 -17.43
C LEU A 190 -31.25 27.19 -17.11
#